data_AF-A0A946R5R6-F1
#
_entry.id   AF-A0A946R5R6-F1
#
_cell.length_a   1.000
_cell.length_b   1.000
_cell.length_c   1.000
_cell.angle_alpha   90.00
_cell.angle_beta   90.00
_cell.angle_gamma   90.00
#
_symmetry.space_group_name_H-M   'P 1'
#
loop_
_entity.id
_entity.type
_entity.pdbx_description
1 polymer ?
#
loop_
_entity_poly.entity_id
_entity_poly.type
_entity_poly.pdbx_seq_one_letter_code
_entity_poly.pdbx_strand_id
1 'polypeptide(L)'
;FLKKWMTQSGENAMSTEEMEENWTNSEKGMRWQLIENKLVKDHHLHVHKEELVAFTVKMITVRMAEFGQANMGPEELEKMAANLLEDRNQAEQLSEQLLHDKMMTFFKSNFGIKESKSSIADFRKLVQKNQ
;
A
#
# COMPACT_ATOMS: atom_id res chain seq x y z
N PHE A 1 -2.19 -27.73 2.61
CA PHE A 1 -3.31 -27.29 3.47
C PHE A 1 -4.23 -26.34 2.72
N LEU A 2 -3.81 -25.13 2.33
CA LEU A 2 -4.63 -24.17 1.56
C LEU A 2 -5.15 -24.68 0.21
N LYS A 3 -4.33 -25.39 -0.59
CA LYS A 3 -4.80 -26.11 -1.80
C LYS A 3 -5.95 -27.07 -1.50
N LYS A 4 -5.84 -27.85 -0.42
CA LYS A 4 -6.89 -28.79 0.03
C LYS A 4 -8.13 -28.06 0.56
N TRP A 5 -7.95 -26.92 1.21
CA TRP A 5 -9.04 -26.10 1.75
C TRP A 5 -9.88 -25.46 0.63
N MET A 6 -9.26 -24.95 -0.44
CA MET A 6 -9.99 -24.40 -1.60
C MET A 6 -10.76 -25.46 -2.41
N THR A 7 -10.26 -26.70 -2.49
CA THR A 7 -11.00 -27.81 -3.12
C THR A 7 -12.16 -28.34 -2.27
N GLN A 8 -12.21 -28.02 -0.97
CA GLN A 8 -13.20 -28.52 -0.02
C GLN A 8 -14.23 -27.46 0.40
N SER A 9 -14.01 -26.19 0.08
CA SER A 9 -14.92 -25.09 0.38
C SER A 9 -15.91 -24.92 -0.78
N GLY A 10 -17.11 -25.53 -0.71
CA GLY A 10 -18.22 -25.23 -1.65
C GLY A 10 -18.69 -23.78 -1.47
N GLU A 11 -19.16 -23.03 -2.47
CA GLU A 11 -20.10 -23.32 -3.57
C GLU A 11 -19.53 -23.04 -4.99
N ASN A 12 -18.24 -22.73 -5.11
CA ASN A 12 -17.53 -22.50 -6.38
C ASN A 12 -16.27 -23.38 -6.44
N ALA A 13 -16.46 -24.70 -6.57
CA ALA A 13 -15.33 -25.62 -6.73
C ALA A 13 -14.61 -25.32 -8.05
N MET A 14 -13.53 -24.54 -7.98
CA MET A 14 -12.65 -24.29 -9.13
C MET A 14 -12.13 -25.63 -9.67
N SER A 15 -12.03 -25.74 -10.99
CA SER A 15 -11.41 -26.91 -11.60
C SER A 15 -9.95 -27.02 -11.12
N THR A 16 -9.40 -28.23 -11.12
CA THR A 16 -7.99 -28.46 -10.75
C THR A 16 -7.02 -27.62 -11.58
N GLU A 17 -7.38 -27.34 -12.84
CA GLU A 17 -6.60 -26.55 -13.79
C GLU A 17 -6.65 -25.05 -13.45
N GLU A 18 -7.85 -24.50 -13.19
CA GLU A 18 -8.02 -23.11 -12.73
C GLU A 18 -7.39 -22.88 -11.36
N MET A 19 -7.37 -23.91 -10.50
CA MET A 19 -6.73 -23.86 -9.19
C MET A 19 -5.21 -23.79 -9.31
N GLU A 20 -4.58 -24.56 -10.18
CA GLU A 20 -3.13 -24.48 -10.38
C GLU A 20 -2.68 -23.14 -10.95
N GLU A 21 -3.47 -22.57 -11.85
CA GLU A 21 -3.22 -21.24 -12.44
C GLU A 21 -3.34 -20.12 -11.39
N ASN A 22 -4.44 -20.10 -10.63
CA ASN A 22 -4.68 -19.08 -9.61
C ASN A 22 -3.87 -19.29 -8.32
N TRP A 23 -3.46 -20.53 -8.03
CA TRP A 23 -2.61 -20.85 -6.88
C TRP A 23 -1.27 -20.15 -6.96
N THR A 24 -0.64 -20.12 -8.14
CA THR A 24 0.69 -19.52 -8.30
C THR A 24 0.68 -18.03 -7.94
N ASN A 25 -0.37 -17.32 -8.35
CA ASN A 25 -0.53 -15.90 -8.01
C ASN A 25 -0.91 -15.70 -6.54
N SER A 26 -1.79 -16.54 -6.01
CA SER A 26 -2.21 -16.51 -4.60
C SER A 26 -1.04 -16.80 -3.65
N GLU A 27 -0.21 -17.78 -3.97
CA GLU A 27 0.98 -18.14 -3.20
C GLU A 27 2.00 -16.99 -3.20
N LYS A 28 2.23 -16.38 -4.37
CA LYS A 28 3.10 -15.20 -4.48
C LYS A 28 2.57 -14.05 -3.61
N GLY A 29 1.27 -13.76 -3.68
CA GLY A 29 0.64 -12.71 -2.86
C GLY A 29 0.79 -12.98 -1.35
N MET A 30 0.49 -14.20 -0.92
CA MET A 30 0.63 -14.60 0.50
C MET A 30 2.09 -14.54 0.96
N ARG A 31 3.03 -14.98 0.13
CA ARG A 31 4.46 -14.88 0.42
C ARG A 31 4.89 -13.41 0.61
N TRP A 32 4.43 -12.52 -0.26
CA TRP A 32 4.69 -11.08 -0.13
C TRP A 32 4.10 -10.51 1.16
N GLN A 33 2.85 -10.84 1.47
CA GLN A 33 2.21 -10.42 2.72
C GLN A 33 2.99 -10.88 3.96
N LEU A 34 3.52 -12.11 3.96
CA LEU A 34 4.37 -12.62 5.05
C LEU A 34 5.70 -11.87 5.16
N ILE A 35 6.32 -11.53 4.03
CA ILE A 35 7.56 -10.74 3.98
C ILE A 35 7.30 -9.34 4.53
N GLU A 36 6.25 -8.67 4.06
CA GLU A 36 5.85 -7.33 4.52
C GLU A 36 5.58 -7.33 6.03
N ASN A 37 4.76 -8.25 6.52
CA ASN A 37 4.47 -8.38 7.95
C ASN A 37 5.72 -8.59 8.80
N LYS A 38 6.67 -9.40 8.30
CA LYS A 38 7.95 -9.61 8.98
C LYS A 38 8.79 -8.34 9.02
N LEU A 39 8.89 -7.61 7.91
CA LEU A 39 9.63 -6.35 7.85
C LEU A 39 9.03 -5.29 8.76
N VAL A 40 7.70 -5.16 8.77
CA VAL A 40 7.00 -4.22 9.64
C VAL A 40 7.33 -4.47 11.11
N LYS A 41 7.31 -5.74 11.51
CA LYS A 41 7.64 -6.15 12.88
C LYS A 41 9.12 -5.95 13.22
N ASP A 42 10.02 -6.46 12.39
CA ASP A 42 11.46 -6.49 12.69
C ASP A 42 12.11 -5.09 12.61
N HIS A 43 11.52 -4.18 11.84
CA HIS A 43 12.02 -2.81 11.66
C HIS A 43 11.11 -1.74 12.26
N HIS A 44 10.14 -2.13 13.10
CA HIS A 44 9.25 -1.21 13.81
C HIS A 44 8.53 -0.20 12.89
N LEU A 45 8.07 -0.66 11.73
CA LEU A 45 7.39 0.19 10.74
C LEU A 45 5.90 0.39 11.03
N HIS A 46 5.43 0.01 12.22
CA HIS A 46 4.04 0.16 12.64
C HIS A 46 3.57 1.62 12.49
N VAL A 47 2.31 1.79 12.08
CA VAL A 47 1.69 3.11 12.00
C VAL A 47 1.15 3.48 13.36
N HIS A 48 1.69 4.55 13.94
CA HIS A 48 1.15 5.13 15.17
C HIS A 48 0.06 6.14 14.85
N LYS A 49 -0.85 6.37 15.82
CA LYS A 49 -2.00 7.26 15.66
C LYS A 49 -1.56 8.68 15.32
N GLU A 50 -0.53 9.17 16.02
CA GLU A 50 0.01 10.51 15.86
C GLU A 50 0.61 10.69 14.45
N GLU A 51 1.32 9.67 13.95
CA GLU A 51 1.84 9.66 12.58
C GLU A 51 0.71 9.67 11.55
N LEU A 52 -0.35 8.88 11.78
CA LEU A 52 -1.50 8.83 10.89
C LEU A 52 -2.25 10.15 10.83
N VAL A 53 -2.44 10.83 11.96
CA VAL A 53 -3.02 12.18 12.01
C VAL A 53 -2.15 13.17 11.24
N ALA A 54 -0.84 13.21 11.51
CA ALA A 54 0.09 14.11 10.83
C ALA A 54 0.13 13.87 9.31
N PHE A 55 0.12 12.61 8.89
CA PHE A 55 0.02 12.22 7.48
C PHE A 55 -1.27 12.72 6.84
N THR A 56 -2.40 12.54 7.52
CA THR A 56 -3.72 12.97 7.05
C THR A 56 -3.81 14.49 6.95
N VAL A 57 -3.27 15.23 7.93
CA VAL A 57 -3.16 16.70 7.88
C VAL A 57 -2.38 17.15 6.64
N LYS A 58 -1.24 16.52 6.37
CA LYS A 58 -0.43 16.84 5.18
C LYS A 58 -1.20 16.58 3.89
N MET A 59 -1.92 15.46 3.80
CA MET A 59 -2.75 15.14 2.63
C MET A 59 -3.86 16.17 2.42
N ILE A 60 -4.60 16.53 3.48
CA ILE A 60 -5.65 17.55 3.42
C ILE A 60 -5.08 18.90 3.02
N THR A 61 -3.92 19.28 3.57
CA THR A 61 -3.24 20.54 3.25
C THR A 61 -2.93 20.64 1.76
N VAL A 62 -2.35 19.59 1.17
CA VAL A 62 -2.04 19.54 -0.27
C VAL A 62 -3.34 19.68 -1.09
N ARG A 63 -4.37 18.90 -0.75
CA ARG A 63 -5.66 18.95 -1.43
C ARG A 63 -6.29 20.35 -1.34
N MET A 64 -6.27 21.00 -0.18
CA MET A 64 -6.81 22.35 0.00
C MET A 64 -6.04 23.39 -0.81
N ALA A 65 -4.71 23.27 -0.87
CA ALA A 65 -3.89 24.15 -1.69
C ALA A 65 -4.23 24.05 -3.19
N GLU A 66 -4.52 22.85 -3.70
CA GLU A 66 -4.97 22.63 -5.07
C GLU A 66 -6.30 23.35 -5.39
N PHE A 67 -7.17 23.52 -4.40
CA PHE A 67 -8.43 24.27 -4.51
C PHE A 67 -8.30 25.76 -4.11
N GLY A 68 -7.08 26.27 -3.91
CA GLY A 68 -6.83 27.68 -3.57
C GLY A 68 -7.10 28.03 -2.10
N GLN A 69 -7.30 27.03 -1.23
CA GLN A 69 -7.56 27.18 0.21
C GLN A 69 -6.30 26.90 1.06
N ALA A 70 -5.13 27.33 0.61
CA ALA A 70 -3.84 27.04 1.26
C ALA A 70 -3.64 27.71 2.63
N ASN A 71 -4.50 28.67 3.01
CA ASN A 71 -4.32 29.52 4.20
C ASN A 71 -5.09 29.01 5.44
N MET A 72 -5.54 27.76 5.42
CA MET A 72 -6.26 27.17 6.55
C MET A 72 -5.34 27.03 7.78
N GLY A 73 -5.87 27.30 8.98
CA GLY A 73 -5.10 27.23 10.22
C GLY A 73 -4.73 25.79 10.60
N PRO A 74 -3.60 25.56 11.31
CA PRO A 74 -3.19 24.21 11.73
C PRO A 74 -4.25 23.47 12.55
N GLU A 75 -4.93 24.15 13.48
CA GLU A 75 -5.96 23.58 14.34
C GLU A 75 -7.19 23.11 13.53
N GLU A 76 -7.56 23.86 12.49
CA GLU A 76 -8.68 23.51 11.62
C GLU A 76 -8.33 22.27 10.75
N LEU A 77 -7.10 22.23 10.22
CA LEU A 77 -6.60 21.08 9.46
C LEU A 77 -6.51 19.81 10.33
N GLU A 78 -6.03 19.93 11.57
CA GLU A 78 -5.98 18.83 12.53
C GLU A 78 -7.38 18.32 12.87
N LYS A 79 -8.35 19.22 13.09
CA LYS A 79 -9.75 18.83 13.32
C LYS A 79 -10.35 18.11 12.12
N MET A 80 -10.09 18.58 10.90
CA MET A 80 -10.56 17.90 9.69
C MET A 80 -9.93 16.51 9.55
N ALA A 81 -8.63 16.38 9.82
CA ALA A 81 -7.95 15.10 9.80
C ALA A 81 -8.53 14.13 10.85
N ALA A 82 -8.76 14.60 12.08
CA ALA A 82 -9.37 13.80 13.13
C ALA A 82 -10.76 13.31 12.72
N ASN A 83 -11.62 14.19 12.20
CA ASN A 83 -12.96 13.84 11.71
C ASN A 83 -12.92 12.81 10.58
N LEU A 84 -11.97 12.94 9.63
CA LEU A 84 -11.83 11.98 8.54
C LEU A 84 -11.45 10.59 9.06
N LEU A 85 -10.60 10.54 10.08
CA LEU A 85 -10.14 9.29 10.70
C LEU A 85 -11.18 8.65 11.65
N GLU A 86 -12.31 9.29 11.92
CA GLU A 86 -13.44 8.65 12.60
C GLU A 86 -14.11 7.60 11.71
N ASP A 87 -14.05 7.76 10.38
CA ASP A 87 -14.44 6.72 9.44
C ASP A 87 -13.37 5.62 9.42
N ARG A 88 -13.73 4.46 9.96
CA ARG A 88 -12.84 3.31 10.05
C ARG A 88 -12.28 2.87 8.69
N ASN A 89 -13.07 2.93 7.63
CA ASN A 89 -12.61 2.53 6.29
C ASN A 89 -11.56 3.53 5.77
N GLN A 90 -11.79 4.84 5.99
CA GLN A 90 -10.81 5.87 5.63
C GLN A 90 -9.53 5.74 6.46
N ALA A 91 -9.66 5.51 7.77
CA ALA A 91 -8.53 5.31 8.65
C ALA A 91 -7.67 4.10 8.26
N GLU A 92 -8.32 2.99 7.88
CA GLU A 92 -7.64 1.78 7.40
C GLU A 92 -6.88 2.05 6.09
N GLN A 93 -7.54 2.66 5.09
CA GLN A 93 -6.91 3.02 3.82
C GLN A 93 -5.71 3.96 3.99
N LEU A 94 -5.86 5.01 4.81
CA LEU A 94 -4.78 5.97 5.05
C LEU A 94 -3.63 5.34 5.85
N SER A 95 -3.93 4.41 6.77
CA SER A 95 -2.92 3.64 7.48
C SER A 95 -2.13 2.74 6.53
N GLU A 96 -2.79 2.05 5.60
CA GLU A 96 -2.12 1.24 4.57
C GLU A 96 -1.22 2.09 3.67
N GLN A 97 -1.69 3.27 3.25
CA GLN A 97 -0.90 4.19 2.42
C GLN A 97 0.34 4.69 3.17
N LEU A 98 0.18 5.10 4.43
CA LEU A 98 1.30 5.54 5.26
C LEU A 98 2.31 4.39 5.51
N LEU A 99 1.81 3.17 5.73
CA LEU A 99 2.66 1.99 5.86
C LEU A 99 3.48 1.74 4.59
N HIS A 100 2.86 1.87 3.41
CA HIS A 100 3.54 1.75 2.12
C HIS A 100 4.67 2.79 1.97
N ASP A 101 4.42 4.05 2.35
CA ASP A 101 5.43 5.11 2.32
C ASP A 101 6.60 4.80 3.26
N LYS A 102 6.32 4.29 4.48
CA LYS A 102 7.35 3.84 5.43
C LYS A 102 8.18 2.69 4.87
N MET A 103 7.53 1.68 4.25
CA MET A 103 8.22 0.56 3.61
C MET A 103 9.09 1.01 2.42
N MET A 104 8.57 1.90 1.56
CA MET A 104 9.33 2.44 0.44
C MET A 104 10.57 3.22 0.90
N THR A 105 10.43 3.99 1.97
CA THR A 105 11.53 4.73 2.59
C THR A 105 12.57 3.79 3.16
N PHE A 106 12.12 2.74 3.87
CA PHE A 106 12.98 1.67 4.36
C PHE A 106 13.74 0.98 3.22
N PHE A 107 13.08 0.63 2.12
CA PHE A 107 13.72 0.00 0.97
C PHE A 107 14.77 0.90 0.31
N LYS A 108 14.45 2.17 0.06
CA LYS A 108 15.41 3.11 -0.53
C LYS A 108 16.65 3.33 0.34
N SER A 109 16.50 3.19 1.67
CA SER A 109 17.58 3.41 2.62
C SER A 109 18.48 2.18 2.83
N ASN A 110 17.96 0.98 2.59
CA ASN A 110 18.66 -0.28 2.89
C ASN A 110 19.11 -1.06 1.65
N PHE A 111 18.58 -0.73 0.46
CA PHE A 111 18.90 -1.41 -0.78
C PHE A 111 19.67 -0.50 -1.73
N GLY A 112 20.64 -1.07 -2.45
CA GLY A 112 21.39 -0.34 -3.47
C GLY A 112 20.48 0.04 -4.64
N ILE A 113 20.36 1.34 -4.92
CA ILE A 113 19.64 1.83 -6.10
C ILE A 113 20.55 1.65 -7.33
N LYS A 114 20.13 0.78 -8.25
CA LYS A 114 20.79 0.63 -9.55
C LYS A 114 20.12 1.55 -10.57
N GLU A 115 20.74 2.70 -10.82
CA GLU A 115 20.27 3.60 -11.87
C GLU A 115 20.62 3.05 -13.26
N SER A 116 19.66 3.09 -14.18
CA SER A 116 19.87 2.76 -15.59
C SER A 116 19.34 3.88 -16.47
N LYS A 117 20.16 4.35 -17.42
CA LYS A 117 19.68 5.29 -18.44
C LYS A 117 18.85 4.53 -19.47
N SER A 118 17.62 4.98 -19.69
CA SER A 118 16.74 4.46 -20.74
C SER A 118 16.16 5.62 -21.55
N SER A 119 15.94 5.42 -22.85
CA SER A 119 15.20 6.39 -23.65
C SER A 119 13.69 6.32 -23.33
N ILE A 120 12.93 7.36 -23.68
CA ILE A 120 11.46 7.33 -23.62
C ILE A 120 10.88 6.17 -24.44
N ALA A 121 11.52 5.83 -25.56
CA ALA A 121 11.09 4.70 -26.40
C ALA A 121 11.28 3.35 -25.69
N ASP A 122 12.40 3.18 -24.98
CA ASP A 122 12.68 1.96 -24.22
C ASP A 122 11.75 1.83 -23.01
N PHE A 123 11.44 2.94 -22.35
CA PHE A 123 10.48 2.96 -21.25
C PHE A 123 9.08 2.54 -21.71
N ARG A 124 8.59 3.05 -22.85
CA ARG A 124 7.28 2.66 -23.40
C ARG A 124 7.20 1.16 -23.70
N LYS A 125 8.28 0.58 -24.26
CA LYS A 125 8.35 -0.88 -24.52
C LYS A 125 8.33 -1.69 -23.23
N LEU A 126 8.97 -1.21 -22.17
CA LEU A 126 8.96 -1.84 -20.85
C LEU A 126 7.55 -1.87 -20.24
N VAL A 127 6.83 -0.76 -20.30
CA VAL A 127 5.45 -0.67 -19.78
C VAL A 127 4.50 -1.61 -20.52
N GLN A 128 4.59 -1.68 -21.87
CA GLN A 128 3.74 -2.56 -22.68
C GLN A 128 4.00 -4.06 -22.46
N LYS A 129 5.20 -4.45 -22.03
CA LYS A 129 5.55 -5.85 -21.79
C LYS A 129 5.02 -6.40 -20.47
N ASN A 130 4.71 -5.51 -19.52
CA ASN A 130 4.25 -5.85 -18.17
C ASN A 130 2.74 -5.59 -17.96
N GLN A 131 2.01 -5.26 -19.04
CA GLN A 131 0.54 -5.34 -19.10
C GLN A 131 0.13 -6.72 -19.62
#